data_AF-A0A0D8HHR0-F1
#
_entry.id   AF-A0A0D8HHR0-F1
#
_cell.length_a   1.000
_cell.length_b   1.000
_cell.length_c   1.000
_cell.angle_alpha   90.00
_cell.angle_beta   90.00
_cell.angle_gamma   90.00
#
_symmetry.space_group_name_H-M   'P 1'
#
loop_
_entity.id
_entity.type
_entity.pdbx_description
1 polymer ?
#
loop_
_entity_poly.entity_id
_entity_poly.type
_entity_poly.pdbx_seq_one_letter_code
_entity_poly.pdbx_strand_id
1 'polypeptide(L)' 'MAVNGRTTGITRSDVRDVGDRFAVPGAFDIIEQVLEAVSKWSTFADQAGVPAATADRISRDIEVWSSPLRKQVEKP' A
#
# COMPACT_ATOMS: atom_id res chain seq x y z
N MET A 1 -9.54 11.08 -0.09
CA MET A 1 -9.83 10.43 -1.40
C MET A 1 -10.58 9.13 -1.11
N ALA A 2 -11.57 8.75 -1.91
CA ALA A 2 -12.37 7.53 -1.68
C ALA A 2 -12.26 6.58 -2.88
N VAL A 3 -12.18 5.28 -2.64
CA VAL A 3 -12.14 4.21 -3.66
C VAL A 3 -13.48 3.48 -3.59
N ASN A 4 -14.26 3.48 -4.67
CA ASN A 4 -15.64 2.96 -4.68
C ASN A 4 -16.51 3.45 -3.50
N GLY A 5 -16.35 4.72 -3.10
CA GLY A 5 -17.10 5.33 -1.99
C GLY A 5 -16.57 5.00 -0.58
N ARG A 6 -15.48 4.23 -0.45
CA ARG A 6 -14.85 3.89 0.84
C ARG A 6 -13.60 4.73 1.09
N THR A 7 -13.40 5.11 2.34
CA THR A 7 -12.21 5.86 2.82
C THR A 7 -11.33 5.06 3.75
N THR A 8 -11.82 3.92 4.24
CA THR A 8 -11.10 2.98 5.13
C THR A 8 -11.43 1.55 4.69
N GLY A 9 -10.59 0.58 5.12
CA GLY A 9 -10.82 -0.84 4.82
C GLY A 9 -10.79 -1.17 3.32
N ILE A 10 -10.08 -0.37 2.52
CA ILE A 10 -9.93 -0.58 1.09
C ILE A 10 -9.07 -1.83 0.90
N THR A 11 -9.62 -2.83 0.22
CA THR A 11 -8.96 -4.10 -0.05
C THR A 11 -8.28 -4.11 -1.41
N ARG A 12 -7.43 -5.11 -1.64
CA ARG A 12 -6.85 -5.37 -2.96
C ARG A 12 -7.92 -5.55 -4.05
N SER A 13 -9.07 -6.15 -3.73
CA SER A 13 -10.18 -6.33 -4.69
C SER A 13 -10.84 -5.01 -5.02
N ASP A 14 -11.02 -4.12 -4.04
CA ASP A 14 -11.65 -2.81 -4.30
C ASP A 14 -10.81 -1.98 -5.29
N VAL A 15 -9.48 -2.03 -5.16
CA VAL A 15 -8.56 -1.34 -6.09
C VAL A 15 -8.58 -1.99 -7.47
N ARG A 16 -8.67 -3.33 -7.52
CA ARG A 16 -8.83 -4.09 -8.76
C ARG A 16 -10.07 -3.66 -9.52
N ASP A 17 -11.22 -3.63 -8.85
CA ASP A 17 -12.50 -3.32 -9.47
C ASP A 17 -12.52 -1.91 -10.07
N VAL A 18 -11.86 -0.96 -9.41
CA VAL A 18 -11.66 0.40 -9.94
C VAL A 18 -10.73 0.39 -11.16
N GLY A 19 -9.60 -0.31 -11.08
CA GLY A 19 -8.65 -0.43 -12.19
C GLY A 19 -9.32 -1.01 -13.45
N ASP A 20 -10.07 -2.09 -13.29
CA ASP A 20 -10.80 -2.75 -14.38
C ASP A 20 -11.90 -1.84 -14.94
N ARG A 21 -12.69 -1.19 -14.06
CA ARG A 21 -13.78 -0.28 -14.47
C ARG A 21 -13.30 0.88 -15.35
N PHE A 22 -12.12 1.42 -15.07
CA PHE A 22 -11.54 2.54 -15.81
C PHE A 22 -10.47 2.11 -16.83
N ALA A 23 -10.33 0.80 -17.06
CA ALA A 23 -9.35 0.22 -17.98
C ALA A 23 -7.92 0.74 -17.76
N VAL A 24 -7.51 0.88 -16.49
CA VAL A 24 -6.19 1.38 -16.11
C VAL A 24 -5.12 0.33 -16.49
N PRO A 25 -4.20 0.63 -17.42
CA PRO A 25 -3.18 -0.32 -17.83
C PRO A 25 -2.24 -0.66 -16.66
N GLY A 26 -1.97 -1.95 -16.46
CA GLY A 26 -1.00 -2.41 -15.45
C GLY A 26 -1.40 -2.08 -14.01
N ALA A 27 -2.69 -1.86 -13.71
CA ALA A 27 -3.16 -1.49 -12.38
C ALA A 27 -2.65 -2.43 -11.27
N PHE A 28 -2.49 -3.72 -11.58
CA PHE A 28 -1.94 -4.71 -10.64
C PHE A 28 -0.46 -4.56 -10.38
N ASP A 29 0.32 -4.26 -11.43
CA ASP A 29 1.76 -4.09 -11.32
C ASP A 29 2.08 -2.85 -10.49
N ILE A 30 1.26 -1.80 -10.62
CA ILE A 30 1.37 -0.58 -9.82
C ILE A 30 1.18 -0.88 -8.33
N ILE A 31 0.20 -1.74 -7.96
CA ILE A 31 0.00 -2.13 -6.55
C ILE A 31 1.27 -2.80 -6.01
N GLU A 32 1.86 -3.72 -6.74
CA GLU A 32 3.08 -4.41 -6.32
C GLU A 32 4.27 -3.43 -6.21
N GLN A 33 4.45 -2.54 -7.18
CA GLN A 33 5.52 -1.54 -7.17
C GLN A 33 5.41 -0.60 -5.96
N VAL A 34 4.19 -0.15 -5.64
CA VAL A 34 3.96 0.71 -4.47
C VAL A 34 4.22 -0.07 -3.18
N LEU A 35 3.73 -1.31 -3.06
CA LEU A 35 3.99 -2.16 -1.89
C LEU A 35 5.49 -2.41 -1.69
N GLU A 36 6.22 -2.65 -2.78
CA GLU A 36 7.68 -2.80 -2.73
C GLU A 36 8.36 -1.50 -2.27
N ALA A 37 7.97 -0.36 -2.83
CA ALA A 37 8.54 0.93 -2.47
C ALA A 37 8.33 1.26 -0.98
N VAL A 38 7.12 1.07 -0.46
CA VAL A 38 6.82 1.34 0.96
C VAL A 38 7.45 0.32 1.90
N SER A 39 7.76 -0.90 1.44
CA SER A 39 8.52 -1.88 2.23
C SER A 39 9.95 -1.41 2.54
N LYS A 40 10.50 -0.52 1.69
CA LYS A 40 11.83 0.09 1.84
C LYS A 40 11.80 1.39 2.65
N TRP A 41 10.68 1.72 3.30
CA TRP A 41 10.50 2.96 4.04
C TRP A 41 11.62 3.26 5.04
N SER A 42 12.03 2.27 5.83
CA SER A 42 13.09 2.46 6.84
C SER A 42 14.41 2.92 6.21
N THR A 43 14.80 2.35 5.06
CA THR A 43 15.99 2.74 4.31
C THR A 43 15.89 4.18 3.81
N PHE A 44 14.74 4.58 3.25
CA PHE A 44 14.56 5.95 2.77
C PHE A 44 14.48 6.97 3.91
N ALA A 45 13.84 6.60 5.03
CA ALA A 45 13.75 7.45 6.21
C ALA A 45 15.13 7.73 6.80
N ASP A 46 15.99 6.71 6.88
CA ASP A 46 17.39 6.84 7.33
C ASP A 46 18.19 7.77 6.40
N GLN A 47 18.13 7.54 5.10
CA GLN A 47 18.80 8.38 4.09
C GLN A 47 18.35 9.85 4.13
N ALA A 48 17.07 10.08 4.43
CA ALA A 48 16.50 11.42 4.55
C ALA A 48 16.73 12.08 5.92
N GLY A 49 17.38 11.39 6.87
CA GLY A 49 17.64 11.90 8.21
C GLY A 49 16.36 12.08 9.06
N VAL A 50 15.32 11.28 8.79
CA VAL A 50 14.07 11.33 9.55
C VAL A 50 14.32 10.82 10.97
N PRO A 51 13.89 11.55 12.01
CA PRO A 51 14.02 11.07 13.39
C PRO A 51 13.35 9.71 13.59
N ALA A 52 14.01 8.79 14.30
CA ALA A 52 13.55 7.41 14.49
C ALA A 52 12.09 7.31 14.97
N ALA A 53 11.70 8.11 15.97
CA ALA A 53 10.33 8.13 16.47
C ALA A 53 9.27 8.47 15.39
N THR A 54 9.63 9.32 14.43
CA THR A 54 8.75 9.70 13.31
C THR A 54 8.77 8.62 12.22
N ALA A 55 9.95 8.07 11.91
CA ALA A 55 10.09 6.96 10.97
C ALA A 55 9.27 5.74 11.42
N ASP A 56 9.33 5.38 12.70
CA ASP A 56 8.59 4.27 13.29
C ASP A 56 7.08 4.50 13.27
N ARG A 57 6.63 5.73 13.55
CA ARG A 57 5.21 6.08 13.47
C ARG A 57 4.69 5.91 12.05
N ILE A 58 5.40 6.45 11.07
CA ILE A 58 5.03 6.32 9.66
C ILE A 58 5.08 4.85 9.22
N SER A 59 6.05 4.07 9.69
CA SER A 59 6.13 2.64 9.38
C SER A 59 4.89 1.87 9.87
N ARG A 60 4.38 2.20 11.06
CA ARG A 60 3.12 1.63 11.56
C ARG A 60 1.93 2.06 10.72
N ASP A 61 1.87 3.33 10.33
CA ASP A 61 0.81 3.83 9.46
C ASP A 61 0.83 3.09 8.10
N ILE A 62 2.00 2.94 7.48
CA ILE A 62 2.20 2.16 6.24
C ILE A 62 1.71 0.71 6.42
N GLU A 63 2.05 0.05 7.53
CA GLU A 63 1.63 -1.32 7.79
C GLU A 63 0.11 -1.45 7.87
N VAL A 64 -0.54 -0.58 8.65
CA VAL A 64 -2.00 -0.57 8.83
C VAL A 64 -2.72 -0.36 7.49
N TRP A 65 -2.24 0.58 6.67
CA TRP A 65 -2.87 0.89 5.38
C TRP A 65 -2.57 -0.13 4.29
N SER A 66 -1.36 -0.71 4.26
CA SER A 66 -0.94 -1.61 3.18
C SER A 66 -1.32 -3.07 3.42
N SER A 67 -1.53 -3.49 4.67
CA SER A 67 -1.87 -4.87 5.01
C SER A 67 -3.08 -5.43 4.21
N PRO A 68 -4.21 -4.72 4.04
CA PRO A 68 -5.35 -5.20 3.24
C PRO A 68 -5.09 -5.30 1.72
N LEU A 69 -3.99 -4.72 1.24
CA LEU A 69 -3.61 -4.71 -0.17
C LEU A 69 -2.61 -5.83 -0.52
N ARG A 70 -1.95 -6.41 0.48
CA ARG A 70 -1.01 -7.52 0.31
C ARG A 70 -1.75 -8.79 -0.10
N LYS A 71 -1.09 -9.62 -0.91
CA LYS A 71 -1.61 -10.96 -1.25
C LYS A 71 -1.73 -11.76 0.05
N GLN A 72 -2.91 -12.32 0.31
CA GLN A 72 -3.03 -13.30 1.38
C GLN A 72 -2.26 -14.56 0.95
N VAL A 73 -1.45 -15.08 1.85
CA VAL A 73 -0.81 -16.39 1.65
C VAL A 73 -1.93 -17.42 1.69
N GLU A 74 -2.31 -17.98 0.54
CA GLU A 74 -3.11 -19.20 0.53
C GLU A 74 -2.33 -20.27 1.30
N LYS A 75 -2.90 -20.72 2.41
CA LYS A 75 -2.36 -21.84 3.18
C LYS A 75 -2.49 -23.09 2.28
N PRO A 76 -1.42 -23.89 2.12
CA PRO A 76 -1.46 -25.09 1.29
C PRO A 76 -2.46 -26.12 1.79
#